data_AF-A0A3D5K1A6-F1
#
_entry.id   AF-A0A3D5K1A6-F1
#
_cell.length_a   1.000
_cell.length_b   1.000
_cell.length_c   1.000
_cell.angle_alpha   90.00
_cell.angle_beta   90.00
_cell.angle_gamma   90.00
#
_symmetry.space_group_name_H-M   'P 1'
#
loop_
_entity.id
_entity.type
_entity.pdbx_description
1 polymer ?
#
loop_
_entity_poly.entity_id
_entity_poly.type
_entity_poly.pdbx_seq_one_letter_code
_entity_poly.pdbx_strand_id
1 'polypeptide(L)'
;MTRPSESSPGPASDRPPSVDRLARSLADIGLPHPLLVDAARTAVAEAVAAGEPASALVRARELAEATARALLSDVVNATGVLLHTNLGRAPWSPSSGDDRRYTTLEFDLASGSRGSRQDRAPALLARACGAEAAMVVNNCASAVLLVLAALAAGRGVVVSRGEMVEIGGGFRIPNVMAQSGARLVEVGTTNRTRIGDFSAAIASDPDVALTLSVHRSNYRIEGFTESASVAELAALDVPVVADIGSGLLDAACPWLADGPPGWLANEPAARQTLEAGAALVTFSGDKLLGGPQAGIIAGRADLIEACAAHPLARALRPGSLVLQSLQDLALAYLTRDGWSIPFWRMATEPISDLRARAERIAANLTPDLVADTVAVPGGGTLPGVEIPSVGLVLAGDRVAELRAGSPPVVARVTDHSTVLDLRTVHPDDDDVIAAALAGLTPEPTPVQTTTDRTPSSDKR
;
A
#
# COMPACT_ATOMS: atom_id res chain seq x y z
N MET A 1 -16.91 -78.50 20.28
CA MET A 1 -16.01 -77.81 21.23
C MET A 1 -14.98 -77.05 20.41
N THR A 2 -15.39 -75.90 19.88
CA THR A 2 -15.14 -74.51 20.38
C THR A 2 -13.81 -73.95 19.88
N ARG A 3 -13.92 -73.12 18.82
CA ARG A 3 -12.86 -72.22 18.32
C ARG A 3 -12.51 -71.20 19.43
N PRO A 4 -11.23 -70.78 19.57
CA PRO A 4 -10.90 -69.63 20.39
C PRO A 4 -11.46 -68.36 19.73
N SER A 5 -12.17 -67.58 20.52
CA SER A 5 -12.76 -66.29 20.18
C SER A 5 -11.69 -65.27 19.77
N GLU A 6 -11.98 -64.54 18.70
CA GLU A 6 -11.34 -63.29 18.34
C GLU A 6 -11.34 -62.33 19.54
N SER A 7 -10.16 -61.79 19.84
CA SER A 7 -9.96 -60.75 20.84
C SER A 7 -10.63 -59.46 20.38
N SER A 8 -11.58 -58.96 21.18
CA SER A 8 -12.13 -57.61 21.06
C SER A 8 -11.03 -56.54 21.06
N PRO A 9 -11.16 -55.45 20.28
CA PRO A 9 -10.21 -54.34 20.35
C PRO A 9 -10.36 -53.66 21.71
N GLY A 10 -9.27 -53.53 22.46
CA GLY A 10 -9.24 -52.79 23.72
C GLY A 10 -9.56 -51.30 23.53
N PRO A 11 -9.90 -50.57 24.60
CA PRO A 11 -10.22 -49.13 24.52
C PRO A 11 -9.05 -48.36 23.90
N ALA A 12 -9.38 -47.40 23.02
CA ALA A 12 -8.41 -46.51 22.38
C ALA A 12 -7.44 -45.95 23.43
N SER A 13 -6.14 -46.04 23.12
CA SER A 13 -5.09 -45.78 24.10
C SER A 13 -5.20 -44.38 24.72
N ASP A 14 -5.33 -44.34 26.05
CA ASP A 14 -5.40 -43.16 26.93
C ASP A 14 -4.07 -42.36 27.02
N ARG A 15 -3.19 -42.51 26.02
CA ARG A 15 -1.87 -41.88 25.98
C ARG A 15 -1.85 -40.79 24.92
N PRO A 16 -1.34 -39.59 25.24
CA PRO A 16 -1.22 -38.53 24.25
C PRO A 16 -0.36 -38.99 23.05
N PRO A 17 -0.69 -38.54 21.83
CA PRO A 17 0.08 -38.89 20.64
C PRO A 17 1.51 -38.36 20.75
N SER A 18 2.47 -39.08 20.14
CA SER A 18 3.85 -38.62 20.05
C SER A 18 3.92 -37.29 19.28
N VAL A 19 4.52 -36.27 19.89
CA VAL A 19 4.71 -34.95 19.28
C VAL A 19 5.42 -35.05 17.93
N ASP A 20 6.48 -35.87 17.80
CA ASP A 20 7.21 -36.01 16.54
C ASP A 20 6.35 -36.69 15.46
N ARG A 21 5.57 -37.71 15.82
CA ARG A 21 4.65 -38.37 14.88
C ARG A 21 3.58 -37.38 14.40
N LEU A 22 3.02 -36.61 15.32
CA LEU A 22 2.00 -35.61 15.03
C LEU A 22 2.56 -34.51 14.11
N ALA A 23 3.74 -33.96 14.43
CA ALA A 23 4.41 -32.97 13.59
C ALA A 23 4.68 -33.49 12.16
N ARG A 24 5.17 -34.73 12.02
CA ARG A 24 5.40 -35.34 10.69
C ARG A 24 4.10 -35.52 9.88
N SER A 25 2.97 -35.73 10.55
CA SER A 25 1.67 -35.87 9.88
C SER A 25 1.10 -34.55 9.35
N LEU A 26 1.74 -33.42 9.67
CA LEU A 26 1.37 -32.07 9.26
C LEU A 26 2.31 -31.49 8.19
N ALA A 27 3.21 -32.29 7.63
CA ALA A 27 4.20 -31.84 6.65
C ALA A 27 3.59 -31.27 5.36
N ASP A 28 2.33 -31.64 5.05
CA ASP A 28 1.55 -31.13 3.93
C ASP A 28 1.25 -29.62 4.03
N ILE A 29 1.31 -29.04 5.23
CA ILE A 29 1.08 -27.60 5.47
C ILE A 29 2.23 -26.75 4.90
N GLY A 30 3.40 -27.35 4.66
CA GLY A 30 4.56 -26.65 4.08
C GLY A 30 5.38 -25.82 5.07
N LEU A 31 5.08 -25.89 6.37
CA LEU A 31 5.91 -25.28 7.40
C LEU A 31 7.16 -26.12 7.72
N PRO A 32 8.29 -25.50 8.09
CA PRO A 32 9.44 -26.21 8.62
C PRO A 32 9.09 -27.08 9.84
N HIS A 33 9.70 -28.27 9.92
CA HIS A 33 9.45 -29.24 11.01
C HIS A 33 9.47 -28.65 12.43
N PRO A 34 10.37 -27.71 12.80
CA PRO A 34 10.34 -27.10 14.13
C PRO A 34 9.01 -26.40 14.47
N LEU A 35 8.39 -25.70 13.52
CA LEU A 35 7.10 -25.03 13.74
C LEU A 35 5.96 -26.04 13.88
N LEU A 36 6.01 -27.13 13.11
CA LEU A 36 5.07 -28.24 13.23
C LEU A 36 5.20 -28.95 14.59
N VAL A 37 6.43 -29.08 15.11
CA VAL A 37 6.69 -29.60 16.46
C VAL A 37 6.13 -28.69 17.54
N ASP A 38 6.24 -27.37 17.41
CA ASP A 38 5.69 -26.42 18.39
C ASP A 38 4.15 -26.44 18.40
N ALA A 39 3.51 -26.51 17.22
CA ALA A 39 2.07 -26.70 17.09
C ALA A 39 1.61 -28.03 17.71
N ALA A 40 2.31 -29.13 17.40
CA ALA A 40 2.03 -30.45 17.95
C ALA A 40 2.23 -30.51 19.47
N ARG A 41 3.26 -29.86 20.01
CA ARG A 41 3.53 -29.81 21.45
C ARG A 41 2.44 -29.05 22.20
N THR A 42 2.05 -27.89 21.67
CA THR A 42 0.97 -27.07 22.25
C THR A 42 -0.35 -27.85 22.24
N ALA A 43 -0.71 -28.44 21.11
CA ALA A 43 -1.95 -29.22 20.98
C ALA A 43 -1.99 -30.45 21.89
N VAL A 44 -0.87 -31.17 22.04
CA VAL A 44 -0.78 -32.29 22.98
C VAL A 44 -0.95 -31.83 24.42
N ALA A 45 -0.34 -30.72 24.82
CA ALA A 45 -0.49 -30.17 26.16
C ALA A 45 -1.93 -29.74 26.45
N GLU A 46 -2.58 -29.04 25.50
CA GLU A 46 -4.00 -28.64 25.61
C GLU A 46 -4.94 -29.86 25.67
N ALA A 47 -4.73 -30.86 24.81
CA ALA A 47 -5.52 -32.09 24.80
C ALA A 47 -5.38 -32.90 26.08
N VAL A 48 -4.18 -32.97 26.66
CA VAL A 48 -3.94 -33.62 27.96
C VAL A 48 -4.63 -32.84 29.09
N ALA A 49 -4.55 -31.51 29.09
CA ALA A 49 -5.21 -30.67 30.09
C ALA A 49 -6.74 -30.77 30.04
N ALA A 50 -7.31 -30.90 28.83
CA ALA A 50 -8.74 -31.09 28.62
C ALA A 50 -9.22 -32.53 28.86
N GLY A 51 -8.32 -33.50 29.03
CA GLY A 51 -8.68 -34.92 29.14
C GLY A 51 -9.21 -35.53 27.82
N GLU A 52 -8.87 -34.92 26.67
CA GLU A 52 -9.34 -35.33 25.34
C GLU A 52 -8.15 -35.58 24.38
N PRO A 53 -7.32 -36.62 24.57
CA PRO A 53 -6.12 -36.85 23.76
C PRO A 53 -6.37 -36.95 22.24
N ALA A 54 -7.60 -37.33 21.83
CA ALA A 54 -7.99 -37.44 20.44
C ALA A 54 -8.11 -36.08 19.71
N SER A 55 -8.30 -34.97 20.44
CA SER A 55 -8.42 -33.64 19.84
C SER A 55 -7.06 -33.05 19.40
N ALA A 56 -5.95 -33.61 19.89
CA ALA A 56 -4.60 -33.10 19.64
C ALA A 56 -4.26 -33.00 18.14
N LEU A 57 -4.74 -33.92 17.29
CA LEU A 57 -4.46 -33.89 15.85
C LEU A 57 -5.13 -32.69 15.18
N VAL A 58 -6.44 -32.52 15.39
CA VAL A 58 -7.22 -31.41 14.84
C VAL A 58 -6.63 -30.08 15.32
N ARG A 59 -6.36 -30.00 16.63
CA ARG A 59 -5.82 -28.79 17.24
C ARG A 59 -4.42 -28.45 16.72
N ALA A 60 -3.55 -29.43 16.55
CA ALA A 60 -2.21 -29.20 15.99
C ALA A 60 -2.27 -28.70 14.55
N ARG A 61 -3.19 -29.24 13.73
CA ARG A 61 -3.43 -28.76 12.37
C ARG A 61 -3.94 -27.32 12.37
N GLU A 62 -4.94 -26.99 13.19
CA GLU A 62 -5.44 -25.61 13.31
C GLU A 62 -4.32 -24.62 13.67
N LEU A 63 -3.48 -24.96 14.64
CA LEU A 63 -2.35 -24.13 15.08
C LEU A 63 -1.29 -23.97 13.98
N ALA A 64 -0.94 -25.06 13.29
CA ALA A 64 0.01 -25.03 12.19
C ALA A 64 -0.52 -24.21 11.00
N GLU A 65 -1.78 -24.40 10.60
CA GLU A 65 -2.40 -23.61 9.55
C GLU A 65 -2.55 -22.13 9.93
N ALA A 66 -2.88 -21.83 11.19
CA ALA A 66 -2.91 -20.46 11.70
C ALA A 66 -1.52 -19.81 11.65
N THR A 67 -0.47 -20.57 11.98
CA THR A 67 0.92 -20.12 11.87
C THR A 67 1.31 -19.85 10.43
N ALA A 68 0.96 -20.76 9.50
CA ALA A 68 1.22 -20.58 8.07
C ALA A 68 0.51 -19.34 7.52
N ARG A 69 -0.78 -19.14 7.86
CA ARG A 69 -1.57 -17.98 7.47
C ARG A 69 -1.08 -16.65 8.06
N ALA A 70 -0.36 -16.69 9.18
CA ALA A 70 0.20 -15.50 9.80
C ALA A 70 1.51 -15.03 9.13
N LEU A 71 2.13 -15.87 8.28
CA LEU A 71 3.29 -15.49 7.48
C LEU A 71 2.85 -14.60 6.30
N LEU A 72 3.77 -13.76 5.83
CA LEU A 72 3.57 -13.02 4.59
C LEU A 72 3.34 -13.99 3.43
N SER A 73 2.27 -13.76 2.70
CA SER A 73 1.84 -14.57 1.56
C SER A 73 1.20 -13.67 0.51
N ASP A 74 1.19 -14.16 -0.73
CA ASP A 74 0.49 -13.49 -1.81
C ASP A 74 -1.02 -13.60 -1.59
N VAL A 75 -1.74 -12.57 -2.02
CA VAL A 75 -3.20 -12.51 -1.98
C VAL A 75 -3.71 -11.93 -3.29
N VAL A 76 -4.91 -12.35 -3.70
CA VAL A 76 -5.61 -11.71 -4.82
C VAL A 76 -6.38 -10.50 -4.29
N ASN A 77 -6.01 -9.31 -4.76
CA ASN A 77 -6.70 -8.06 -4.42
C ASN A 77 -7.92 -7.87 -5.32
N ALA A 78 -9.11 -8.20 -4.83
CA ALA A 78 -10.39 -7.96 -5.51
C ALA A 78 -11.19 -6.80 -4.86
N THR A 79 -10.52 -5.89 -4.15
CA THR A 79 -11.20 -4.80 -3.43
C THR A 79 -11.56 -3.61 -4.32
N GLY A 80 -10.87 -3.44 -5.45
CA GLY A 80 -10.95 -2.22 -6.26
C GLY A 80 -10.13 -1.06 -5.69
N VAL A 81 -9.37 -1.27 -4.62
CA VAL A 81 -8.45 -0.27 -4.05
C VAL A 81 -7.06 -0.50 -4.66
N LEU A 82 -6.62 0.39 -5.56
CA LEU A 82 -5.36 0.22 -6.30
C LEU A 82 -4.13 0.29 -5.38
N LEU A 83 -4.02 1.35 -4.58
CA LEU A 83 -2.95 1.53 -3.59
C LEU A 83 -3.43 1.10 -2.20
N HIS A 84 -3.68 -0.20 -2.03
CA HIS A 84 -4.21 -0.74 -0.78
C HIS A 84 -3.12 -0.80 0.29
N THR A 85 -3.20 0.05 1.32
CA THR A 85 -2.15 0.18 2.35
C THR A 85 -1.86 -1.13 3.09
N ASN A 86 -2.89 -1.91 3.42
CA ASN A 86 -2.71 -3.18 4.13
C ASN A 86 -2.16 -4.31 3.24
N LEU A 87 -2.21 -4.16 1.91
CA LEU A 87 -1.75 -5.16 0.94
C LEU A 87 -0.45 -4.73 0.24
N GLY A 88 0.25 -3.74 0.79
CA GLY A 88 1.57 -3.32 0.27
C GLY A 88 1.57 -2.20 -0.77
N ARG A 89 0.44 -1.51 -0.99
CA ARG A 89 0.30 -0.40 -1.95
C ARG A 89 0.57 -0.82 -3.40
N ALA A 90 1.50 -0.16 -4.09
CA ALA A 90 1.78 -0.39 -5.50
C ALA A 90 2.51 -1.73 -5.71
N PRO A 91 1.95 -2.68 -6.47
CA PRO A 91 2.65 -3.89 -6.81
C PRO A 91 3.79 -3.57 -7.80
N TRP A 92 4.95 -4.19 -7.57
CA TRP A 92 6.10 -4.08 -8.45
C TRP A 92 6.91 -5.37 -8.46
N SER A 93 7.41 -5.76 -9.63
CA SER A 93 8.38 -6.85 -9.79
C SER A 93 9.61 -6.32 -10.52
N PRO A 94 10.81 -6.35 -9.92
CA PRO A 94 12.02 -5.87 -10.58
C PRO A 94 12.35 -6.71 -11.82
N SER A 95 12.84 -6.06 -12.88
CA SER A 95 13.15 -6.72 -14.17
C SER A 95 14.41 -7.60 -14.10
N SER A 96 15.29 -7.29 -13.15
CA SER A 96 16.59 -7.93 -13.02
C SER A 96 16.49 -9.22 -12.24
N GLY A 97 16.58 -10.31 -13.00
CA GLY A 97 16.59 -11.67 -12.52
C GLY A 97 17.77 -11.98 -11.61
N ASP A 98 17.45 -12.70 -10.55
CA ASP A 98 18.37 -13.39 -9.66
C ASP A 98 19.20 -12.49 -8.71
N ASP A 99 18.59 -12.12 -7.58
CA ASP A 99 19.22 -11.45 -6.41
C ASP A 99 20.47 -12.17 -5.86
N ARG A 100 20.81 -13.36 -6.36
CA ARG A 100 22.00 -14.13 -5.97
C ARG A 100 23.32 -13.59 -6.57
N ARG A 101 23.30 -12.58 -7.45
CA ARG A 101 24.52 -12.04 -8.11
C ARG A 101 24.99 -10.71 -7.51
N TYR A 102 26.30 -10.48 -7.54
CA TYR A 102 26.87 -9.16 -7.22
C TYR A 102 26.46 -8.11 -8.25
N THR A 103 26.23 -6.88 -7.79
CA THR A 103 25.87 -5.73 -8.63
C THR A 103 26.84 -4.58 -8.43
N THR A 104 26.86 -3.65 -9.39
CA THR A 104 27.69 -2.43 -9.35
C THR A 104 27.04 -1.33 -8.51
N LEU A 105 26.50 -1.68 -7.35
CA LEU A 105 25.70 -0.78 -6.49
C LEU A 105 26.47 0.47 -6.04
N GLU A 106 27.73 0.29 -5.64
CA GLU A 106 28.65 1.36 -5.22
C GLU A 106 30.00 1.20 -5.91
N PHE A 107 30.00 0.68 -7.14
CA PHE A 107 31.20 0.43 -7.92
C PHE A 107 31.07 1.07 -9.28
N ASP A 108 32.01 1.96 -9.60
CA ASP A 108 32.09 2.57 -10.92
C ASP A 108 32.93 1.69 -11.85
N LEU A 109 32.34 1.29 -12.98
CA LEU A 109 33.00 0.39 -13.93
C LEU A 109 34.08 1.09 -14.76
N ALA A 110 34.03 2.41 -14.91
CA ALA A 110 34.98 3.16 -15.71
C ALA A 110 36.28 3.41 -14.95
N SER A 111 36.20 3.81 -13.67
CA SER A 111 37.34 4.06 -12.80
C SER A 111 37.82 2.81 -12.04
N GLY A 112 36.96 1.81 -11.85
CA GLY A 112 37.23 0.68 -10.98
C GLY A 112 37.24 1.03 -9.48
N SER A 113 36.72 2.19 -9.10
CA SER A 113 36.71 2.69 -7.73
C SER A 113 35.32 2.64 -7.09
N ARG A 114 35.27 2.93 -5.78
CA ARG A 114 34.01 3.13 -5.08
C ARG A 114 33.25 4.33 -5.67
N GLY A 115 31.98 4.13 -6.01
CA GLY A 115 31.02 5.15 -6.41
C GLY A 115 29.91 5.33 -5.38
N SER A 116 28.96 6.22 -5.66
CA SER A 116 27.78 6.42 -4.82
C SER A 116 26.59 5.66 -5.40
N ARG A 117 25.83 4.99 -4.53
CA ARG A 117 24.57 4.36 -4.95
C ARG A 117 23.49 5.37 -5.35
N GLN A 118 23.71 6.66 -5.04
CA GLN A 118 22.80 7.73 -5.45
C GLN A 118 23.05 8.19 -6.90
N ASP A 119 24.07 7.68 -7.59
CA ASP A 119 24.48 8.20 -8.90
C ASP A 119 23.59 7.71 -10.06
N ARG A 120 22.77 6.66 -9.84
CA ARG A 120 22.03 5.97 -10.91
C ARG A 120 20.54 6.28 -10.89
N ALA A 121 19.75 5.47 -10.15
CA ALA A 121 18.29 5.64 -10.10
C ALA A 121 17.85 7.07 -9.74
N PRO A 122 18.49 7.77 -8.78
CA PRO A 122 18.14 9.16 -8.50
C PRO A 122 18.44 10.11 -9.67
N ALA A 123 19.53 9.92 -10.42
CA ALA A 123 19.79 10.74 -11.60
C ALA A 123 18.71 10.56 -12.69
N LEU A 124 18.19 9.35 -12.87
CA LEU A 124 17.07 9.09 -13.78
C LEU A 124 15.78 9.75 -13.27
N LEU A 125 15.50 9.65 -11.97
CA LEU A 125 14.34 10.31 -11.35
C LEU A 125 14.44 11.83 -11.44
N ALA A 126 15.62 12.42 -11.23
CA ALA A 126 15.85 13.85 -11.40
C ALA A 126 15.47 14.29 -12.82
N ARG A 127 15.95 13.55 -13.83
CA ARG A 127 15.60 13.80 -15.23
C ARG A 127 14.10 13.68 -15.49
N ALA A 128 13.45 12.66 -14.92
CA ALA A 128 12.02 12.43 -15.09
C ALA A 128 11.18 13.55 -14.44
N CYS A 129 11.60 14.06 -13.27
CA CYS A 129 11.00 15.22 -12.60
C CYS A 129 11.32 16.57 -13.26
N GLY A 130 12.36 16.65 -14.09
CA GLY A 130 12.90 17.95 -14.55
C GLY A 130 13.68 18.71 -13.48
N ALA A 131 14.27 18.00 -12.51
CA ALA A 131 15.10 18.55 -11.45
C ALA A 131 16.59 18.60 -11.84
N GLU A 132 17.37 19.44 -11.15
CA GLU A 132 18.83 19.48 -11.30
C GLU A 132 19.50 18.23 -10.72
N ALA A 133 19.02 17.78 -9.56
CA ALA A 133 19.47 16.56 -8.91
C ALA A 133 18.34 15.90 -8.11
N ALA A 134 18.54 14.64 -7.73
CA ALA A 134 17.67 13.95 -6.81
C ALA A 134 18.44 12.99 -5.90
N MET A 135 17.80 12.62 -4.81
CA MET A 135 18.29 11.65 -3.82
C MET A 135 17.14 10.72 -3.44
N VAL A 136 17.46 9.44 -3.21
CA VAL A 136 16.50 8.46 -2.70
C VAL A 136 16.86 8.07 -1.26
N VAL A 137 15.85 8.05 -0.40
CA VAL A 137 15.89 7.58 0.98
C VAL A 137 14.80 6.52 1.23
N ASN A 138 14.75 5.97 2.44
CA ASN A 138 13.89 4.84 2.81
C ASN A 138 12.39 5.04 2.50
N ASN A 139 11.83 6.20 2.82
CA ASN A 139 10.42 6.55 2.56
C ASN A 139 10.24 8.08 2.59
N CYS A 140 9.07 8.59 2.16
CA CYS A 140 8.80 10.04 2.12
C CYS A 140 8.90 10.71 3.50
N ALA A 141 8.49 10.01 4.57
CA ALA A 141 8.68 10.48 5.94
C ALA A 141 10.16 10.75 6.28
N SER A 142 11.04 9.86 5.85
CA SER A 142 12.50 10.00 5.97
C SER A 142 13.03 11.14 5.11
N ALA A 143 12.41 11.40 3.95
CA ALA A 143 12.77 12.51 3.07
C ALA A 143 12.53 13.85 3.74
N VAL A 144 11.33 14.07 4.28
CA VAL A 144 10.98 15.28 5.04
C VAL A 144 11.90 15.44 6.25
N LEU A 145 12.11 14.39 7.04
CA LEU A 145 13.03 14.43 8.19
C LEU A 145 14.45 14.84 7.79
N LEU A 146 14.99 14.24 6.72
CA LEU A 146 16.35 14.52 6.26
C LEU A 146 16.48 15.96 5.77
N VAL A 147 15.53 16.43 4.95
CA VAL A 147 15.54 17.80 4.42
C VAL A 147 15.51 18.81 5.55
N LEU A 148 14.61 18.64 6.52
CA LEU A 148 14.51 19.56 7.66
C LEU A 148 15.76 19.52 8.54
N ALA A 149 16.34 18.34 8.79
CA ALA A 149 17.54 18.22 9.59
C ALA A 149 18.77 18.83 8.88
N ALA A 150 18.89 18.63 7.58
CA ALA A 150 20.02 19.14 6.79
C ALA A 150 19.96 20.66 6.58
N LEU A 151 18.76 21.22 6.39
CA LEU A 151 18.60 22.61 5.96
C LEU A 151 18.15 23.57 7.07
N ALA A 152 17.50 23.06 8.13
CA ALA A 152 16.80 23.90 9.11
C ALA A 152 17.04 23.52 10.58
N ALA A 153 18.05 22.70 10.90
CA ALA A 153 18.40 22.42 12.29
C ALA A 153 18.71 23.71 13.07
N GLY A 154 18.02 23.93 14.20
CA GLY A 154 18.11 25.14 15.02
C GLY A 154 17.40 26.38 14.44
N ARG A 155 16.83 26.29 13.25
CA ARG A 155 16.27 27.41 12.47
C ARG A 155 14.76 27.28 12.30
N GLY A 156 14.11 28.40 11.94
CA GLY A 156 12.66 28.45 11.76
C GLY A 156 12.21 27.77 10.46
N VAL A 157 11.10 27.03 10.52
CA VAL A 157 10.43 26.47 9.35
C VAL A 157 8.97 26.91 9.39
N VAL A 158 8.59 27.68 8.38
CA VAL A 158 7.24 28.24 8.30
C VAL A 158 6.30 27.26 7.59
N VAL A 159 5.18 26.92 8.24
CA VAL A 159 4.19 25.97 7.71
C VAL A 159 2.77 26.42 8.06
N SER A 160 1.82 26.17 7.17
CA SER A 160 0.41 26.44 7.45
C SER A 160 -0.13 25.54 8.57
N ARG A 161 -0.94 26.09 9.47
CA ARG A 161 -1.69 25.28 10.45
C ARG A 161 -2.60 24.23 9.80
N GLY A 162 -3.13 24.52 8.60
CA GLY A 162 -3.97 23.61 7.83
C GLY A 162 -3.22 22.43 7.20
N GLU A 163 -1.89 22.45 7.26
CA GLU A 163 -0.98 21.45 6.67
C GLU A 163 -0.26 20.61 7.73
N MET A 164 -0.56 20.80 9.03
CA MET A 164 -0.03 19.99 10.12
C MET A 164 -0.75 18.63 10.21
N VAL A 165 -0.52 17.79 9.20
CA VAL A 165 -1.24 16.54 8.98
C VAL A 165 -0.71 15.38 9.83
N GLU A 166 -1.60 14.42 10.10
CA GLU A 166 -1.25 13.06 10.52
C GLU A 166 -1.51 12.09 9.36
N ILE A 167 -0.47 11.36 8.95
CA ILE A 167 -0.52 10.40 7.84
C ILE A 167 -0.28 8.99 8.38
N GLY A 168 -1.14 8.05 8.00
CA GLY A 168 -1.02 6.65 8.40
C GLY A 168 -1.17 6.45 9.91
N GLY A 169 -0.34 5.57 10.50
CA GLY A 169 -0.43 5.16 11.91
C GLY A 169 0.41 5.98 12.90
N GLY A 170 0.68 7.27 12.63
CA GLY A 170 1.35 8.15 13.61
C GLY A 170 2.43 9.09 13.06
N PHE A 171 2.59 9.22 11.74
CA PHE A 171 3.49 10.24 11.18
C PHE A 171 2.81 11.62 11.26
N ARG A 172 3.31 12.47 12.15
CA ARG A 172 2.79 13.83 12.37
C ARG A 172 3.86 14.85 12.02
N ILE A 173 3.54 15.80 11.14
CA ILE A 173 4.48 16.87 10.73
C ILE A 173 5.13 17.57 11.94
N PRO A 174 4.39 17.97 13.00
CA PRO A 174 5.01 18.60 14.18
C PRO A 174 6.05 17.72 14.88
N ASN A 175 5.80 16.42 14.99
CA ASN A 175 6.73 15.49 15.63
C ASN A 175 8.01 15.32 14.80
N VAL A 176 7.87 15.29 13.47
CA VAL A 176 9.00 15.15 12.54
C VAL A 176 9.86 16.40 12.57
N MET A 177 9.25 17.58 12.61
CA MET A 177 9.97 18.85 12.75
C MET A 177 10.73 18.92 14.08
N ALA A 178 10.10 18.51 15.18
CA ALA A 178 10.78 18.44 16.48
C ALA A 178 11.98 17.48 16.44
N GLN A 179 11.81 16.30 15.82
CA GLN A 179 12.87 15.29 15.70
C GLN A 179 14.00 15.72 14.75
N SER A 180 13.71 16.55 13.75
CA SER A 180 14.71 17.09 12.83
C SER A 180 15.56 18.21 13.46
N GLY A 181 15.16 18.70 14.64
CA GLY A 181 15.78 19.86 15.28
C GLY A 181 15.34 21.19 14.67
N ALA A 182 14.34 21.21 13.80
CA ALA A 182 13.79 22.44 13.24
C ALA A 182 12.80 23.10 14.22
N ARG A 183 12.75 24.43 14.23
CA ARG A 183 11.77 25.19 15.00
C ARG A 183 10.52 25.39 14.16
N LEU A 184 9.40 24.83 14.60
CA LEU A 184 8.09 25.05 13.97
C LEU A 184 7.65 26.51 14.11
N VAL A 185 7.36 27.15 12.98
CA VAL A 185 6.74 28.48 12.89
C VAL A 185 5.40 28.33 12.15
N GLU A 186 4.34 28.12 12.92
CA GLU A 186 3.00 27.90 12.36
C GLU A 186 2.28 29.21 12.02
N VAL A 187 1.66 29.26 10.83
CA VAL A 187 0.98 30.46 10.31
C VAL A 187 -0.45 30.19 9.83
N GLY A 188 -1.24 31.26 9.70
CA GLY A 188 -2.63 31.19 9.25
C GLY A 188 -3.57 30.45 10.21
N THR A 189 -4.66 29.92 9.66
CA THR A 189 -5.63 29.07 10.37
C THR A 189 -5.82 27.73 9.65
N THR A 190 -6.56 26.80 10.27
CA THR A 190 -6.83 25.47 9.72
C THR A 190 -7.42 25.50 8.31
N ASN A 191 -8.40 26.38 8.08
CA ASN A 191 -9.11 26.45 6.81
C ASN A 191 -8.56 27.52 5.86
N ARG A 192 -7.94 28.60 6.38
CA ARG A 192 -7.45 29.72 5.56
C ARG A 192 -6.03 30.10 5.97
N THR A 193 -5.11 29.95 5.04
CA THR A 193 -3.76 30.51 5.15
C THR A 193 -3.46 31.27 3.88
N ARG A 194 -3.00 32.51 4.02
CA ARG A 194 -2.67 33.40 2.90
C ARG A 194 -1.18 33.64 2.82
N ILE A 195 -0.72 34.10 1.66
CA ILE A 195 0.68 34.45 1.47
C ILE A 195 1.18 35.50 2.48
N GLY A 196 0.31 36.44 2.88
CA GLY A 196 0.61 37.46 3.89
C GLY A 196 0.98 36.88 5.26
N ASP A 197 0.42 35.72 5.64
CA ASP A 197 0.73 35.05 6.90
C ASP A 197 2.18 34.53 6.88
N PHE A 198 2.62 33.97 5.74
CA PHE A 198 3.99 33.50 5.54
C PHE A 198 4.99 34.66 5.50
N SER A 199 4.70 35.71 4.71
CA SER A 199 5.61 36.85 4.57
C SER A 199 5.81 37.59 5.90
N ALA A 200 4.76 37.73 6.71
CA ALA A 200 4.86 38.34 8.03
C ALA A 200 5.75 37.52 8.98
N ALA A 201 5.60 36.20 8.98
CA ALA A 201 6.43 35.31 9.81
C ALA A 201 7.91 35.39 9.41
N ILE A 202 8.22 35.32 8.11
CA ILE A 202 9.59 35.42 7.59
C ILE A 202 10.20 36.79 7.92
N ALA A 203 9.46 37.88 7.73
CA ALA A 203 9.95 39.23 8.04
C ALA A 203 10.21 39.44 9.54
N SER A 204 9.47 38.73 10.41
CA SER A 204 9.59 38.85 11.86
C SER A 204 10.72 38.01 12.48
N ASP A 205 11.22 37.01 11.74
CA ASP A 205 12.19 36.04 12.25
C ASP A 205 13.31 35.80 11.21
N PRO A 206 14.48 36.44 11.36
CA PRO A 206 15.58 36.30 10.40
C PRO A 206 16.23 34.91 10.40
N ASP A 207 15.93 34.06 11.40
CA ASP A 207 16.46 32.71 11.49
C ASP A 207 15.62 31.68 10.71
N VAL A 208 14.56 32.09 10.02
CA VAL A 208 13.79 31.20 9.14
C VAL A 208 14.69 30.65 8.03
N ALA A 209 14.70 29.34 7.88
CA ALA A 209 15.50 28.62 6.88
C ALA A 209 14.74 28.36 5.58
N LEU A 210 13.46 28.01 5.69
CA LEU A 210 12.64 27.58 4.57
C LEU A 210 11.15 27.67 4.92
N THR A 211 10.32 27.64 3.88
CA THR A 211 8.89 27.33 4.00
C THR A 211 8.66 25.86 3.66
N LEU A 212 7.79 25.21 4.41
CA LEU A 212 7.35 23.84 4.14
C LEU A 212 5.89 23.89 3.68
N SER A 213 5.61 23.37 2.48
CA SER A 213 4.25 23.14 1.98
C SER A 213 3.96 21.66 1.99
N VAL A 214 2.89 21.23 2.65
CA VAL A 214 2.54 19.80 2.77
C VAL A 214 1.18 19.52 2.13
N HIS A 215 1.15 18.60 1.17
CA HIS A 215 -0.09 18.19 0.52
C HIS A 215 -0.97 17.32 1.43
N ARG A 216 -2.26 17.63 1.45
CA ARG A 216 -3.29 16.92 2.23
C ARG A 216 -3.73 15.64 1.48
N SER A 217 -2.84 14.66 1.43
CA SER A 217 -3.04 13.43 0.64
C SER A 217 -4.11 12.46 1.20
N ASN A 218 -4.48 12.56 2.47
CA ASN A 218 -5.40 11.61 3.12
C ASN A 218 -6.71 12.23 3.64
N TYR A 219 -6.91 13.54 3.49
CA TYR A 219 -8.18 14.21 3.81
C TYR A 219 -8.36 15.49 3.00
N ARG A 220 -9.57 16.04 2.98
CA ARG A 220 -9.87 17.35 2.39
C ARG A 220 -10.64 18.20 3.39
N ILE A 221 -10.50 19.52 3.27
CA ILE A 221 -11.30 20.49 4.02
C ILE A 221 -12.27 21.12 3.02
N GLU A 222 -13.57 21.02 3.29
CA GLU A 222 -14.62 21.59 2.45
C GLU A 222 -15.20 22.87 3.08
N GLY A 223 -15.78 23.74 2.26
CA GLY A 223 -16.32 25.05 2.66
C GLY A 223 -15.36 26.21 2.37
N PHE A 224 -15.34 27.23 3.25
CA PHE A 224 -14.51 28.42 3.08
C PHE A 224 -13.04 28.11 3.37
N THR A 225 -12.31 27.69 2.34
CA THR A 225 -10.90 27.37 2.41
C THR A 225 -10.05 28.28 1.53
N GLU A 226 -8.79 28.47 1.93
CA GLU A 226 -7.81 29.28 1.23
C GLU A 226 -6.42 28.74 1.55
N SER A 227 -5.55 28.60 0.55
CA SER A 227 -4.20 28.07 0.71
C SER A 227 -3.26 28.85 -0.21
N ALA A 228 -2.08 29.22 0.30
CA ALA A 228 -1.03 29.81 -0.52
C ALA A 228 -0.48 28.75 -1.49
N SER A 229 -0.35 29.11 -2.75
CA SER A 229 0.23 28.25 -3.78
C SER A 229 1.76 28.16 -3.64
N VAL A 230 2.35 27.10 -4.17
CA VAL A 230 3.82 26.95 -4.23
C VAL A 230 4.48 28.12 -4.95
N ALA A 231 3.85 28.63 -6.03
CA ALA A 231 4.37 29.77 -6.78
C ALA A 231 4.39 31.07 -5.96
N GLU A 232 3.36 31.31 -5.14
CA GLU A 232 3.35 32.45 -4.21
C GLU A 232 4.42 32.29 -3.12
N LEU A 233 4.57 31.10 -2.56
CA LEU A 233 5.61 30.81 -1.56
C LEU A 233 7.03 30.96 -2.14
N ALA A 234 7.23 30.56 -3.39
CA ALA A 234 8.52 30.64 -4.07
C ALA A 234 8.96 32.07 -4.38
N ALA A 235 8.03 33.05 -4.32
CA ALA A 235 8.34 34.47 -4.45
C ALA A 235 8.85 35.11 -3.15
N LEU A 236 8.93 34.37 -2.04
CA LEU A 236 9.46 34.83 -0.76
C LEU A 236 10.98 34.62 -0.66
N ASP A 237 11.62 35.27 0.32
CA ASP A 237 13.10 35.30 0.45
C ASP A 237 13.75 34.00 0.99
N VAL A 238 12.98 32.92 1.13
CA VAL A 238 13.46 31.63 1.65
C VAL A 238 13.01 30.48 0.74
N PRO A 239 13.81 29.40 0.60
CA PRO A 239 13.45 28.28 -0.25
C PRO A 239 12.15 27.60 0.20
N VAL A 240 11.39 27.10 -0.78
CA VAL A 240 10.19 26.28 -0.55
C VAL A 240 10.57 24.80 -0.67
N VAL A 241 10.24 24.03 0.34
CA VAL A 241 10.23 22.56 0.28
C VAL A 241 8.77 22.12 0.20
N ALA A 242 8.41 21.43 -0.87
CA ALA A 242 7.06 20.93 -1.09
C ALA A 242 6.99 19.41 -0.90
N ASP A 243 6.29 18.95 0.14
CA ASP A 243 5.96 17.54 0.32
C ASP A 243 4.63 17.23 -0.36
N ILE A 244 4.68 16.75 -1.60
CA ILE A 244 3.47 16.36 -2.35
C ILE A 244 2.96 14.99 -1.88
N GLY A 245 3.84 14.15 -1.32
CA GLY A 245 3.51 12.89 -0.67
C GLY A 245 2.98 11.77 -1.58
N SER A 246 2.18 12.06 -2.61
CA SER A 246 1.45 11.13 -3.47
C SER A 246 2.31 10.49 -4.56
N GLY A 247 3.39 11.17 -4.98
CA GLY A 247 4.32 10.65 -5.98
C GLY A 247 3.81 10.73 -7.42
N LEU A 248 2.83 11.60 -7.71
CA LEU A 248 2.53 11.92 -9.10
C LEU A 248 3.75 12.60 -9.73
N LEU A 249 4.29 12.01 -10.79
CA LEU A 249 5.55 12.47 -11.37
C LEU A 249 5.38 13.72 -12.26
N ASP A 250 4.35 13.69 -13.11
CA ASP A 250 4.03 14.71 -14.09
C ASP A 250 2.51 14.73 -14.32
N ALA A 251 1.89 15.89 -14.11
CA ALA A 251 0.44 16.05 -14.25
C ALA A 251 -0.05 15.84 -15.69
N ALA A 252 0.83 15.97 -16.69
CA ALA A 252 0.48 15.68 -18.09
C ALA A 252 0.43 14.17 -18.40
N CYS A 253 0.93 13.31 -17.49
CA CYS A 253 1.00 11.86 -17.65
C CYS A 253 1.47 11.41 -19.06
N PRO A 254 2.62 11.87 -19.57
CA PRO A 254 3.06 11.58 -20.95
C PRO A 254 3.35 10.09 -21.22
N TRP A 255 3.32 9.25 -20.19
CA TRP A 255 3.42 7.78 -20.29
C TRP A 255 2.08 7.09 -20.54
N LEU A 256 0.98 7.83 -20.57
CA LEU A 256 -0.37 7.33 -20.89
C LEU A 256 -0.78 7.80 -22.28
N ALA A 257 -1.32 6.88 -23.09
CA ALA A 257 -1.70 7.17 -24.47
C ALA A 257 -2.83 8.22 -24.56
N ASP A 258 -3.79 8.16 -23.62
CA ASP A 258 -4.97 9.03 -23.60
C ASP A 258 -4.78 10.31 -22.75
N GLY A 259 -3.56 10.55 -22.27
CA GLY A 259 -3.25 11.66 -21.37
C GLY A 259 -3.67 11.40 -19.92
N PRO A 260 -3.73 12.45 -19.07
CA PRO A 260 -3.98 12.28 -17.65
C PRO A 260 -5.44 11.91 -17.36
N PRO A 261 -5.69 10.87 -16.56
CA PRO A 261 -7.03 10.57 -16.09
C PRO A 261 -7.67 11.76 -15.36
N GLY A 262 -8.96 12.02 -15.61
CA GLY A 262 -9.67 13.14 -14.98
C GLY A 262 -9.70 13.10 -13.45
N TRP A 263 -9.56 11.90 -12.87
CA TRP A 263 -9.52 11.70 -11.42
C TRP A 263 -8.22 12.19 -10.75
N LEU A 264 -7.18 12.51 -11.53
CA LEU A 264 -5.96 13.18 -11.05
C LEU A 264 -6.09 14.71 -11.00
N ALA A 265 -7.27 15.27 -11.31
CA ALA A 265 -7.47 16.71 -11.30
C ALA A 265 -7.06 17.32 -9.94
N ASN A 266 -6.19 18.33 -10.01
CA ASN A 266 -5.62 19.05 -8.86
C ASN A 266 -4.66 18.26 -7.97
N GLU A 267 -4.28 17.04 -8.35
CA GLU A 267 -3.23 16.31 -7.66
C GLU A 267 -1.86 16.95 -7.98
N PRO A 268 -1.07 17.36 -6.97
CA PRO A 268 0.21 18.00 -7.22
C PRO A 268 1.21 16.98 -7.78
N ALA A 269 1.87 17.37 -8.86
CA ALA A 269 2.88 16.56 -9.53
C ALA A 269 4.28 17.14 -9.35
N ALA A 270 5.28 16.27 -9.19
CA ALA A 270 6.66 16.64 -8.89
C ALA A 270 7.22 17.66 -9.90
N ARG A 271 7.03 17.43 -11.20
CA ARG A 271 7.46 18.35 -12.25
C ARG A 271 6.83 19.72 -12.12
N GLN A 272 5.50 19.80 -12.04
CA GLN A 272 4.78 21.08 -11.97
C GLN A 272 5.07 21.83 -10.66
N THR A 273 5.31 21.12 -9.56
CA THR A 273 5.73 21.72 -8.29
C THR A 273 7.11 22.38 -8.38
N LEU A 274 8.07 21.73 -9.07
CA LEU A 274 9.39 22.31 -9.33
C LEU A 274 9.32 23.48 -10.32
N GLU A 275 8.52 23.37 -11.38
CA GLU A 275 8.28 24.46 -12.35
C GLU A 275 7.61 25.68 -11.70
N ALA A 276 6.80 25.47 -10.65
CA ALA A 276 6.24 26.54 -9.84
C ALA A 276 7.26 27.24 -8.92
N GLY A 277 8.52 26.77 -8.88
CA GLY A 277 9.61 27.41 -8.14
C GLY A 277 9.95 26.76 -6.80
N ALA A 278 9.42 25.56 -6.50
CA ALA A 278 9.87 24.82 -5.32
C ALA A 278 11.38 24.52 -5.43
N ALA A 279 12.11 24.78 -4.34
CA ALA A 279 13.54 24.50 -4.27
C ALA A 279 13.80 22.98 -4.15
N LEU A 280 12.92 22.27 -3.45
CA LEU A 280 12.88 20.82 -3.36
C LEU A 280 11.42 20.33 -3.36
N VAL A 281 11.20 19.15 -3.95
CA VAL A 281 9.97 18.38 -3.82
C VAL A 281 10.27 17.02 -3.17
N THR A 282 9.40 16.58 -2.26
CA THR A 282 9.45 15.24 -1.66
C THR A 282 8.21 14.43 -1.95
N PHE A 283 8.38 13.12 -2.21
CA PHE A 283 7.25 12.22 -2.46
C PHE A 283 7.56 10.74 -2.23
N SER A 284 6.50 9.92 -2.15
CA SER A 284 6.58 8.47 -1.95
C SER A 284 6.77 7.73 -3.29
N GLY A 285 7.61 6.69 -3.29
CA GLY A 285 7.81 5.83 -4.47
C GLY A 285 6.73 4.76 -4.69
N ASP A 286 5.99 4.41 -3.66
CA ASP A 286 5.00 3.31 -3.62
C ASP A 286 3.55 3.76 -3.68
N LYS A 287 3.32 4.98 -4.16
CA LYS A 287 1.98 5.53 -4.38
C LYS A 287 1.73 5.71 -5.88
N LEU A 288 1.44 6.92 -6.34
CA LEU A 288 1.16 7.21 -7.77
C LEU A 288 2.38 7.03 -8.67
N LEU A 289 3.59 6.98 -8.09
CA LEU A 289 4.79 6.61 -8.84
C LEU A 289 4.76 5.12 -9.24
N GLY A 290 4.01 4.27 -8.52
CA GLY A 290 3.78 2.88 -8.90
C GLY A 290 4.95 1.92 -8.62
N GLY A 291 5.88 2.28 -7.75
CA GLY A 291 7.10 1.52 -7.45
C GLY A 291 7.18 0.93 -6.03
N PRO A 292 8.39 0.56 -5.57
CA PRO A 292 8.62 0.13 -4.20
C PRO A 292 8.59 1.30 -3.21
N GLN A 293 8.52 0.99 -1.91
CA GLN A 293 8.63 2.01 -0.87
C GLN A 293 9.97 2.75 -0.98
N ALA A 294 9.88 4.07 -1.15
CA ALA A 294 11.01 4.97 -1.22
C ALA A 294 10.57 6.40 -0.89
N GLY A 295 11.51 7.23 -0.47
CA GLY A 295 11.35 8.68 -0.38
C GLY A 295 12.22 9.33 -1.43
N ILE A 296 11.63 10.10 -2.33
CA ILE A 296 12.34 10.82 -3.38
C ILE A 296 12.45 12.26 -2.92
N ILE A 297 13.65 12.83 -2.98
CA ILE A 297 13.93 14.26 -2.82
C ILE A 297 14.48 14.71 -4.17
N ALA A 298 13.83 15.65 -4.84
CA ALA A 298 14.28 16.17 -6.13
C ALA A 298 14.22 17.70 -6.15
N GLY A 299 15.17 18.36 -6.80
CA GLY A 299 15.17 19.82 -6.96
C GLY A 299 16.57 20.35 -7.22
N ARG A 300 16.92 21.44 -6.53
CA ARG A 300 18.22 22.12 -6.67
C ARG A 300 19.39 21.26 -6.21
N ALA A 301 20.47 21.27 -6.98
CA ALA A 301 21.64 20.43 -6.74
C ALA A 301 22.36 20.74 -5.42
N ASP A 302 22.48 22.02 -5.05
CA ASP A 302 23.14 22.46 -3.82
C ASP A 302 22.42 21.98 -2.55
N LEU A 303 21.08 21.97 -2.58
CA LEU A 303 20.26 21.48 -1.47
C LEU A 303 20.27 19.94 -1.36
N ILE A 304 20.31 19.25 -2.51
CA ILE A 304 20.48 17.79 -2.54
C ILE A 304 21.85 17.40 -1.97
N GLU A 305 22.91 18.13 -2.31
CA GLU A 305 24.26 17.90 -1.78
C GLU A 305 24.30 18.11 -0.26
N ALA A 306 23.65 19.16 0.26
CA ALA A 306 23.51 19.38 1.70
C ALA A 306 22.79 18.22 2.40
N CYS A 307 21.71 17.69 1.79
CA CYS A 307 21.01 16.51 2.30
C CYS A 307 21.90 15.26 2.29
N ALA A 308 22.66 15.04 1.21
CA ALA A 308 23.56 13.90 1.06
C ALA A 308 24.73 13.91 2.04
N ALA A 309 25.23 15.10 2.40
CA ALA A 309 26.31 15.29 3.37
C ALA A 309 25.86 15.07 4.83
N HIS A 310 24.56 15.18 5.12
CA HIS A 310 24.04 15.06 6.48
C HIS A 310 24.15 13.60 6.99
N PRO A 311 24.60 13.36 8.25
CA PRO A 311 24.81 12.00 8.77
C PRO A 311 23.57 11.08 8.73
N LEU A 312 22.36 11.64 8.86
CA LEU A 312 21.12 10.86 8.74
C LEU A 312 20.94 10.22 7.36
N ALA A 313 21.53 10.79 6.29
CA ALA A 313 21.50 10.19 4.96
C ALA A 313 21.99 8.73 4.96
N ARG A 314 22.98 8.42 5.81
CA ARG A 314 23.51 7.06 5.94
C ARG A 314 22.54 6.11 6.64
N ALA A 315 21.78 6.59 7.62
CA ALA A 315 20.78 5.82 8.35
C ALA A 315 19.52 5.57 7.50
N LEU A 316 19.16 6.53 6.66
CA LEU A 316 17.96 6.51 5.82
C LEU A 316 18.21 5.95 4.41
N ARG A 317 19.40 5.38 4.18
CA ARG A 317 19.88 4.95 2.86
C ARG A 317 19.09 3.73 2.33
N PRO A 318 18.63 3.73 1.06
CA PRO A 318 17.89 2.61 0.49
C PRO A 318 18.77 1.38 0.22
N GLY A 319 18.12 0.21 0.21
CA GLY A 319 18.70 -1.08 -0.19
C GLY A 319 18.85 -1.21 -1.71
N SER A 320 19.59 -2.22 -2.17
CA SER A 320 19.82 -2.48 -3.60
C SER A 320 18.54 -2.84 -4.36
N LEU A 321 17.67 -3.67 -3.77
CA LEU A 321 16.41 -4.11 -4.38
C LEU A 321 15.51 -2.92 -4.73
N VAL A 322 15.41 -1.96 -3.81
CA VAL A 322 14.64 -0.72 -4.00
C VAL A 322 15.26 0.14 -5.09
N LEU A 323 16.58 0.34 -5.06
CA LEU A 323 17.25 1.17 -6.07
C LEU A 323 17.16 0.58 -7.48
N GLN A 324 17.25 -0.74 -7.60
CA GLN A 324 17.12 -1.41 -8.89
C GLN A 324 15.69 -1.32 -9.41
N SER A 325 14.70 -1.56 -8.55
CA SER A 325 13.29 -1.38 -8.89
C SER A 325 12.97 0.05 -9.32
N LEU A 326 13.51 1.07 -8.62
CA LEU A 326 13.34 2.47 -9.00
C LEU A 326 14.07 2.83 -10.29
N GLN A 327 15.20 2.18 -10.59
CA GLN A 327 15.89 2.37 -11.86
C GLN A 327 15.00 1.90 -13.02
N ASP A 328 14.45 0.69 -12.92
CA ASP A 328 13.56 0.11 -13.93
C ASP A 328 12.29 0.96 -14.09
N LEU A 329 11.70 1.41 -12.98
CA LEU A 329 10.56 2.30 -12.98
C LEU A 329 10.85 3.64 -13.64
N ALA A 330 11.98 4.28 -13.31
CA ALA A 330 12.38 5.54 -13.93
C ALA A 330 12.62 5.36 -15.43
N LEU A 331 13.16 4.22 -15.87
CA LEU A 331 13.30 3.90 -17.29
C LEU A 331 11.93 3.77 -17.98
N ALA A 332 10.96 3.08 -17.38
CA ALA A 332 9.60 2.98 -17.91
C ALA A 332 8.94 4.35 -18.11
N TYR A 333 9.09 5.26 -17.13
CA TYR A 333 8.64 6.64 -17.27
C TYR A 333 9.34 7.40 -18.40
N LEU A 334 10.66 7.26 -18.51
CA LEU A 334 11.46 7.93 -19.54
C LEU A 334 11.17 7.40 -20.95
N THR A 335 10.84 6.11 -21.09
CA THR A 335 10.39 5.50 -22.35
C THR A 335 8.90 5.72 -22.63
N ARG A 336 8.18 6.36 -21.70
CA ARG A 336 6.74 6.62 -21.78
C ARG A 336 5.90 5.35 -21.91
N ASP A 337 6.33 4.29 -21.22
CA ASP A 337 5.64 3.01 -21.19
C ASP A 337 4.88 2.85 -19.86
N GLY A 338 3.75 3.56 -19.74
CA GLY A 338 2.89 3.46 -18.56
C GLY A 338 2.31 2.07 -18.35
N TRP A 339 2.12 1.30 -19.42
CA TRP A 339 1.52 -0.04 -19.34
C TRP A 339 2.44 -1.05 -18.65
N SER A 340 3.76 -0.86 -18.75
CA SER A 340 4.74 -1.64 -17.98
C SER A 340 4.70 -1.40 -16.47
N ILE A 341 4.02 -0.33 -16.02
CA ILE A 341 3.89 0.02 -14.59
C ILE A 341 2.56 -0.54 -14.09
N PRO A 342 2.55 -1.55 -13.18
CA PRO A 342 1.32 -2.23 -12.75
C PRO A 342 0.23 -1.30 -12.23
N PHE A 343 0.62 -0.25 -11.49
CA PHE A 343 -0.31 0.77 -11.02
C PHE A 343 -1.07 1.45 -12.18
N TRP A 344 -0.37 1.92 -13.21
CA TRP A 344 -0.98 2.62 -14.33
C TRP A 344 -1.79 1.68 -15.21
N ARG A 345 -1.32 0.45 -15.43
CA ARG A 345 -2.10 -0.59 -16.10
C ARG A 345 -3.45 -0.80 -15.42
N MET A 346 -3.48 -1.00 -14.09
CA MET A 346 -4.74 -1.10 -13.35
C MET A 346 -5.59 0.16 -13.54
N ALA A 347 -4.99 1.35 -13.39
CA ALA A 347 -5.73 2.61 -13.40
C ALA A 347 -6.32 2.99 -14.76
N THR A 348 -5.78 2.45 -15.86
CA THR A 348 -6.22 2.78 -17.24
C THR A 348 -6.75 1.58 -18.02
N GLU A 349 -6.90 0.40 -17.42
CA GLU A 349 -7.49 -0.76 -18.08
C GLU A 349 -8.89 -0.39 -18.64
N PRO A 350 -9.20 -0.70 -19.92
CA PRO A 350 -10.50 -0.36 -20.49
C PRO A 350 -11.67 -1.04 -19.76
N ILE A 351 -12.79 -0.33 -19.62
CA ILE A 351 -14.02 -0.87 -19.01
C ILE A 351 -14.55 -2.08 -19.80
N SER A 352 -14.43 -2.04 -21.14
CA SER A 352 -14.80 -3.15 -22.02
C SER A 352 -14.05 -4.43 -21.68
N ASP A 353 -12.77 -4.28 -21.35
CA ASP A 353 -11.85 -5.41 -21.16
C ASP A 353 -12.11 -6.03 -19.78
N LEU A 354 -12.36 -5.19 -18.75
CA LEU A 354 -12.85 -5.68 -17.47
C LEU A 354 -14.19 -6.41 -17.57
N ARG A 355 -15.14 -5.90 -18.37
CA ARG A 355 -16.43 -6.56 -18.57
C ARG A 355 -16.26 -7.90 -19.26
N ALA A 356 -15.48 -7.96 -20.33
CA ALA A 356 -15.19 -9.21 -21.03
C ALA A 356 -14.49 -10.22 -20.10
N ARG A 357 -13.60 -9.77 -19.20
CA ARG A 357 -13.02 -10.63 -18.16
C ARG A 357 -14.06 -11.14 -17.17
N ALA A 358 -14.93 -10.27 -16.65
CA ALA A 358 -16.00 -10.64 -15.72
C ALA A 358 -16.95 -11.68 -16.32
N GLU A 359 -17.39 -11.48 -17.57
CA GLU A 359 -18.27 -12.40 -18.29
C GLU A 359 -17.61 -13.77 -18.49
N ARG A 360 -16.31 -13.83 -18.81
CA ARG A 360 -15.56 -15.10 -18.92
C ARG A 360 -15.49 -15.84 -17.58
N ILE A 361 -15.20 -15.14 -16.48
CA ILE A 361 -15.13 -15.74 -15.15
C ILE A 361 -16.51 -16.24 -14.70
N ALA A 362 -17.57 -15.47 -14.99
CA ALA A 362 -18.94 -15.79 -14.60
C ALA A 362 -19.64 -16.80 -15.52
N ALA A 363 -19.05 -17.20 -16.65
CA ALA A 363 -19.71 -17.97 -17.71
C ALA A 363 -20.41 -19.26 -17.25
N ASN A 364 -19.90 -19.90 -16.18
CA ASN A 364 -20.46 -21.13 -15.61
C ASN A 364 -21.00 -20.96 -14.18
N LEU A 365 -21.15 -19.72 -13.71
CA LEU A 365 -21.67 -19.40 -12.39
C LEU A 365 -23.14 -19.00 -12.50
N THR A 366 -23.95 -19.44 -11.54
CA THR A 366 -25.37 -19.04 -11.43
C THR A 366 -25.66 -18.56 -10.02
N PRO A 367 -26.30 -17.38 -9.83
CA PRO A 367 -26.78 -16.43 -10.84
C PRO A 367 -25.65 -15.71 -11.60
N ASP A 368 -25.99 -14.91 -12.62
CA ASP A 368 -25.04 -13.97 -13.24
C ASP A 368 -24.61 -12.93 -12.19
N LEU A 369 -23.30 -12.75 -12.06
CA LEU A 369 -22.68 -11.92 -11.02
C LEU A 369 -22.08 -10.64 -11.60
N VAL A 370 -22.02 -10.48 -12.93
CA VAL A 370 -21.33 -9.35 -13.56
C VAL A 370 -22.06 -8.04 -13.28
N ALA A 371 -21.35 -7.05 -12.73
CA ALA A 371 -21.93 -5.75 -12.43
C ALA A 371 -20.93 -4.61 -12.60
N ASP A 372 -21.47 -3.41 -12.84
CA ASP A 372 -20.70 -2.17 -12.76
C ASP A 372 -20.29 -1.94 -11.30
N THR A 373 -19.03 -1.58 -11.11
CA THR A 373 -18.43 -1.34 -9.79
C THR A 373 -17.64 -0.05 -9.81
N VAL A 374 -17.11 0.33 -8.66
CA VAL A 374 -16.31 1.54 -8.51
C VAL A 374 -15.03 1.17 -7.77
N ALA A 375 -13.91 1.45 -8.42
CA ALA A 375 -12.58 1.36 -7.85
C ALA A 375 -12.16 2.72 -7.28
N VAL A 376 -11.12 2.72 -6.44
CA VAL A 376 -10.54 3.94 -5.86
C VAL A 376 -9.01 3.90 -5.98
N PRO A 377 -8.34 5.03 -6.26
CA PRO A 377 -6.88 5.07 -6.38
C PRO A 377 -6.16 4.57 -5.12
N GLY A 378 -6.72 4.84 -3.93
CA GLY A 378 -6.20 4.37 -2.66
C GLY A 378 -6.71 5.19 -1.49
N GLY A 379 -7.04 4.54 -0.38
CA GLY A 379 -7.67 5.18 0.79
C GLY A 379 -6.85 6.27 1.49
N GLY A 380 -5.56 6.41 1.17
CA GLY A 380 -4.66 7.41 1.77
C GLY A 380 -3.93 8.32 0.78
N THR A 381 -4.39 8.39 -0.48
CA THR A 381 -3.74 9.21 -1.52
C THR A 381 -4.69 10.21 -2.18
N LEU A 382 -5.90 9.80 -2.55
CA LEU A 382 -6.91 10.70 -3.15
C LEU A 382 -8.30 10.45 -2.52
N PRO A 383 -8.65 11.14 -1.41
CA PRO A 383 -9.93 10.95 -0.74
C PRO A 383 -11.09 11.46 -1.61
N GLY A 384 -12.16 10.65 -1.70
CA GLY A 384 -13.39 10.98 -2.44
C GLY A 384 -13.31 10.78 -3.95
N VAL A 385 -12.24 10.17 -4.45
CA VAL A 385 -12.03 9.92 -5.88
C VAL A 385 -12.47 8.51 -6.26
N GLU A 386 -13.28 8.42 -7.32
CA GLU A 386 -13.84 7.19 -7.87
C GLU A 386 -13.34 6.94 -9.30
N ILE A 387 -13.07 5.67 -9.61
CA ILE A 387 -12.68 5.18 -10.93
C ILE A 387 -13.75 4.18 -11.37
N PRO A 388 -14.44 4.40 -12.51
CA PRO A 388 -15.40 3.42 -13.04
C PRO A 388 -14.77 2.03 -13.19
N SER A 389 -15.51 0.98 -12.87
CA SER A 389 -15.00 -0.40 -12.93
C SER A 389 -16.09 -1.44 -13.25
N VAL A 390 -15.67 -2.69 -13.42
CA VAL A 390 -16.54 -3.86 -13.59
C VAL A 390 -16.01 -4.99 -12.74
N GLY A 391 -16.93 -5.73 -12.11
CA GLY A 391 -16.60 -6.78 -11.17
C GLY A 391 -17.67 -7.85 -11.07
N LEU A 392 -17.57 -8.67 -10.04
CA LEU A 392 -18.52 -9.71 -9.68
C LEU A 392 -19.14 -9.37 -8.33
N VAL A 393 -20.47 -9.35 -8.26
CA VAL A 393 -21.23 -8.99 -7.07
C VAL A 393 -22.10 -10.15 -6.62
N LEU A 394 -21.92 -10.56 -5.37
CA LEU A 394 -22.66 -11.65 -4.74
C LEU A 394 -23.51 -11.12 -3.60
N ALA A 395 -24.69 -11.71 -3.40
CA ALA A 395 -25.49 -11.46 -2.21
C ALA A 395 -24.76 -11.96 -0.95
N GLY A 396 -24.95 -11.23 0.14
CA GLY A 396 -24.41 -11.59 1.45
C GLY A 396 -22.95 -11.18 1.66
N ASP A 397 -22.53 -11.28 2.91
CA ASP A 397 -21.13 -11.08 3.32
C ASP A 397 -20.38 -12.42 3.24
N ARG A 398 -19.56 -12.58 2.19
CA ARG A 398 -18.77 -13.79 1.88
C ARG A 398 -17.27 -13.55 2.02
N VAL A 399 -16.84 -12.39 2.53
CA VAL A 399 -15.41 -12.02 2.54
C VAL A 399 -14.56 -12.93 3.42
N ALA A 400 -15.16 -13.51 4.48
CA ALA A 400 -14.45 -14.42 5.37
C ALA A 400 -14.12 -15.76 4.67
N GLU A 401 -15.05 -16.30 3.88
CA GLU A 401 -14.84 -17.53 3.11
C GLU A 401 -13.81 -17.31 2.01
N LEU A 402 -13.88 -16.18 1.29
CA LEU A 402 -12.90 -15.82 0.27
C LEU A 402 -11.48 -15.66 0.83
N ARG A 403 -11.34 -15.07 2.02
CA ARG A 403 -10.03 -14.96 2.71
C ARG A 403 -9.54 -16.30 3.27
N ALA A 404 -10.41 -17.27 3.49
CA ALA A 404 -10.03 -18.60 3.95
C ALA A 404 -9.52 -19.50 2.81
N GLY A 405 -9.73 -19.08 1.54
CA GLY A 405 -9.22 -19.77 0.35
C GLY A 405 -7.69 -19.76 0.22
N SER A 406 -7.17 -20.56 -0.71
CA SER A 406 -5.75 -20.62 -1.05
C SER A 406 -5.56 -20.53 -2.58
N PRO A 407 -4.99 -19.43 -3.11
CA PRO A 407 -4.58 -18.23 -2.36
C PRO A 407 -5.79 -17.45 -1.81
N PRO A 408 -5.61 -16.63 -0.76
CA PRO A 408 -6.68 -15.80 -0.22
C PRO A 408 -7.15 -14.74 -1.23
N VAL A 409 -8.47 -14.58 -1.34
CA VAL A 409 -9.09 -13.50 -2.13
C VAL A 409 -9.61 -12.42 -1.19
N VAL A 410 -9.15 -11.19 -1.35
CA VAL A 410 -9.55 -10.05 -0.54
C VAL A 410 -10.57 -9.22 -1.31
N ALA A 411 -11.83 -9.30 -0.89
CA ALA A 411 -12.96 -8.57 -1.45
C ALA A 411 -13.50 -7.52 -0.45
N ARG A 412 -14.46 -6.70 -0.87
CA ARG A 412 -15.14 -5.73 0.02
C ARG A 412 -16.64 -6.01 0.13
N VAL A 413 -17.27 -5.52 1.19
CA VAL A 413 -18.73 -5.55 1.37
C VAL A 413 -19.30 -4.17 1.07
N THR A 414 -20.40 -4.10 0.33
CA THR A 414 -21.16 -2.88 0.04
C THR A 414 -22.64 -3.24 -0.02
N ASP A 415 -23.48 -2.55 0.74
CA ASP A 415 -24.93 -2.79 0.81
C ASP A 415 -25.33 -4.27 0.96
N HIS A 416 -24.71 -4.95 1.94
CA HIS A 416 -24.89 -6.39 2.21
C HIS A 416 -24.52 -7.33 1.06
N SER A 417 -23.74 -6.84 0.09
CA SER A 417 -23.24 -7.63 -1.03
C SER A 417 -21.71 -7.67 -1.03
N THR A 418 -21.15 -8.82 -1.40
CA THR A 418 -19.70 -8.98 -1.58
C THR A 418 -19.32 -8.56 -2.99
N VAL A 419 -18.37 -7.63 -3.10
CA VAL A 419 -17.90 -7.07 -4.37
C VAL A 419 -16.46 -7.51 -4.61
N LEU A 420 -16.25 -8.18 -5.75
CA LEU A 420 -14.95 -8.51 -6.32
C LEU A 420 -14.70 -7.63 -7.54
N ASP A 421 -13.99 -6.52 -7.35
CA ASP A 421 -13.71 -5.55 -8.40
C ASP A 421 -12.47 -5.99 -9.21
N LEU A 422 -12.64 -6.23 -10.52
CA LEU A 422 -11.58 -6.78 -11.37
C LEU A 422 -10.49 -5.78 -11.74
N ARG A 423 -10.66 -4.48 -11.40
CA ARG A 423 -9.65 -3.43 -11.61
C ARG A 423 -8.30 -3.79 -10.99
N THR A 424 -8.34 -4.45 -9.83
CA THR A 424 -7.15 -4.79 -9.04
C THR A 424 -6.79 -6.28 -9.11
N VAL A 425 -7.60 -7.08 -9.82
CA VAL A 425 -7.33 -8.51 -10.03
C VAL A 425 -6.42 -8.65 -11.25
N HIS A 426 -5.24 -9.23 -11.05
CA HIS A 426 -4.33 -9.52 -12.15
C HIS A 426 -4.99 -10.56 -13.10
N PRO A 427 -4.85 -10.45 -14.43
CA PRO A 427 -5.46 -11.43 -15.36
C PRO A 427 -5.06 -12.89 -15.11
N ASP A 428 -3.87 -13.13 -14.57
CA ASP A 428 -3.41 -14.49 -14.23
C ASP A 428 -4.18 -15.09 -13.02
N ASP A 429 -4.91 -14.26 -12.27
CA ASP A 429 -5.74 -14.69 -11.14
C ASP A 429 -7.21 -14.95 -11.52
N ASP A 430 -7.59 -14.85 -12.80
CA ASP A 430 -8.98 -15.07 -13.25
C ASP A 430 -9.49 -16.47 -12.82
N ASP A 431 -8.66 -17.51 -12.97
CA ASP A 431 -8.99 -18.88 -12.58
C ASP A 431 -9.08 -19.05 -11.05
N VAL A 432 -8.28 -18.29 -10.30
CA VAL A 432 -8.33 -18.27 -8.83
C VAL A 432 -9.67 -17.70 -8.36
N ILE A 433 -10.13 -16.59 -8.97
CA ILE A 433 -11.44 -16.02 -8.69
C ILE A 433 -12.54 -17.02 -9.01
N ALA A 434 -12.52 -17.64 -10.19
CA ALA A 434 -13.53 -18.61 -10.59
C ALA A 434 -13.61 -19.79 -9.60
N ALA A 435 -12.46 -20.35 -9.20
CA ALA A 435 -12.39 -21.43 -8.23
C ALA A 435 -12.88 -21.01 -6.84
N ALA A 436 -12.52 -19.81 -6.38
CA ALA A 436 -12.97 -19.28 -5.09
C ALA A 436 -14.50 -19.12 -5.04
N LEU A 437 -15.10 -18.64 -6.13
CA LEU A 437 -16.56 -18.49 -6.24
C LEU A 437 -17.29 -19.83 -6.31
N ALA A 438 -16.77 -20.80 -7.07
CA ALA A 438 -17.34 -22.14 -7.16
C ALA A 438 -17.25 -22.91 -5.82
N GLY A 439 -16.28 -22.58 -4.98
CA GLY A 439 -16.09 -23.19 -3.66
C GLY A 439 -16.93 -22.58 -2.52
N LEU A 440 -17.68 -21.50 -2.77
CA LEU A 440 -18.51 -20.87 -1.75
C LEU A 440 -19.64 -21.79 -1.29
N THR A 441 -19.92 -21.77 0.01
CA THR A 441 -21.06 -22.51 0.54
C THR A 441 -22.39 -21.94 0.01
N PRO A 442 -23.42 -22.76 -0.27
CA PRO A 442 -24.72 -22.23 -0.66
C PRO A 442 -25.27 -21.29 0.43
N GLU A 443 -25.85 -20.14 0.06
CA GLU A 443 -26.55 -19.33 1.05
C GLU A 443 -27.66 -20.16 1.71
N PRO A 444 -27.82 -20.09 3.05
CA PRO A 444 -28.97 -20.70 3.68
C PRO A 444 -30.24 -20.04 3.13
N THR A 445 -31.11 -20.84 2.49
CA THR A 445 -32.39 -20.36 1.98
C THR A 445 -33.12 -19.63 3.11
N PRO A 446 -33.60 -18.38 2.90
CA PRO A 446 -34.39 -17.69 3.92
C PRO A 446 -35.59 -18.57 4.25
N VAL A 447 -35.67 -19.04 5.49
CA VAL A 447 -36.87 -19.71 5.99
C VAL A 447 -37.97 -18.65 5.91
N GLN A 448 -38.88 -18.79 4.95
CA GLN A 448 -40.10 -18.00 4.90
C GLN A 448 -40.86 -18.29 6.18
N THR A 449 -40.73 -17.40 7.16
CA THR A 449 -41.68 -17.31 8.26
C THR A 449 -43.00 -16.90 7.63
N THR A 450 -43.84 -17.89 7.33
CA THR A 450 -45.25 -17.69 7.06
C THR A 450 -45.87 -17.09 8.32
N THR A 451 -45.86 -15.77 8.43
CA THR A 451 -46.72 -15.07 9.37
C THR A 451 -48.13 -15.18 8.82
N ASP A 452 -48.81 -16.24 9.24
CA ASP A 452 -50.24 -16.44 9.08
C ASP A 452 -50.94 -15.34 9.90
N ARG A 453 -51.15 -14.17 9.28
CA ARG A 453 -51.97 -13.10 9.86
C ARG A 453 -53.42 -13.40 9.52
N THR A 454 -54.10 -14.11 10.41
CA THR A 454 -55.55 -14.05 10.52
C THR A 454 -55.99 -12.61 10.79
N PRO A 455 -56.95 -12.05 10.05
CA PRO A 455 -57.45 -10.71 10.31
C PRO A 455 -58.40 -10.75 11.51
N SER A 456 -57.94 -10.25 12.65
CA SER A 456 -58.82 -9.90 13.76
C SER A 456 -59.57 -8.61 13.40
N SER A 457 -60.85 -8.77 13.13
CA SER A 457 -61.85 -7.72 13.29
C SER A 457 -61.98 -7.41 14.78
N ASP A 458 -61.70 -6.18 15.20
CA ASP A 458 -62.61 -5.55 16.15
C ASP A 458 -62.53 -4.02 16.18
N LYS A 459 -63.72 -3.45 16.32
CA LYS A 459 -64.08 -2.04 16.38
C LYS A 459 -63.89 -1.52 17.81
N ARG A 460 -63.21 -0.38 17.98
CA ARG A 460 -63.68 0.86 18.64
C ARG A 460 -62.54 1.84 18.84
#